data_AF-S8CFY0-F1
#
_entry.id   AF-S8CFY0-F1
#
_cell.length_a   1.000
_cell.length_b   1.000
_cell.length_c   1.000
_cell.angle_alpha   90.00
_cell.angle_beta   90.00
_cell.angle_gamma   90.00
#
_symmetry.space_group_name_H-M   'P 1'
#
loop_
_entity.id
_entity.type
_entity.pdbx_description
1 polymer ?
#
loop_
_entity_poly.entity_id
_entity_poly.type
_entity_poly.pdbx_seq_one_letter_code
_entity_poly.pdbx_strand_id
1 'polypeptide(L)'
;STWLAKAYLKKIREDLKMNHATFRNILSSSLNIEVAKYTTYRARKAALNLIHGHHMEQFDRIYNYCAEVKRKNPDVKCVLRLRPTFWACNEMARKQFQILYFSFGACRDGFLEACRPYLSWD
;
A
#
# COMPACT_ATOMS: atom_id res chain seq x y z
N SER A 1 1.69 -23.64 2.01
CA SER A 1 2.30 -22.45 1.37
C SER A 1 2.99 -21.48 2.33
N THR A 2 2.53 -21.30 3.58
CA THR A 2 3.12 -20.34 4.53
C THR A 2 4.58 -20.63 4.86
N TRP A 3 4.93 -21.90 5.05
CA TRP A 3 6.33 -22.30 5.25
C TRP A 3 7.21 -21.99 4.03
N LEU A 4 6.78 -22.39 2.82
CA LEU A 4 7.48 -22.08 1.56
C LEU A 4 7.70 -20.57 1.38
N ALA A 5 6.71 -19.75 1.72
CA ALA A 5 6.81 -18.30 1.65
C ALA A 5 7.92 -17.73 2.55
N LYS A 6 8.06 -18.26 3.76
CA LYS A 6 9.10 -17.85 4.72
C LYS A 6 10.48 -18.39 4.33
N ALA A 7 10.56 -19.67 3.95
CA ALA A 7 11.80 -20.33 3.60
C ALA A 7 12.48 -19.69 2.37
N TYR A 8 11.70 -19.31 1.36
CA TYR A 8 12.22 -18.72 0.12
C TYR A 8 12.09 -17.19 0.08
N LEU A 9 11.84 -16.56 1.24
CA LEU A 9 11.61 -15.12 1.34
C LEU A 9 12.82 -14.32 0.84
N LYS A 10 14.04 -14.73 1.21
CA LYS A 10 15.29 -14.12 0.72
C LYS A 10 15.38 -14.18 -0.80
N LYS A 11 15.08 -15.33 -1.38
CA LYS A 11 15.15 -15.55 -2.83
C LYS A 11 14.16 -14.69 -3.61
N ILE A 12 12.98 -14.47 -3.04
CA ILE A 12 11.94 -13.61 -3.63
C ILE A 12 12.31 -12.12 -3.46
N ARG A 13 13.02 -11.74 -2.39
CA ARG A 13 13.53 -10.37 -2.23
C ARG A 13 14.57 -10.00 -3.28
N GLU A 14 15.41 -10.96 -3.68
CA GLU A 14 16.43 -10.77 -4.72
C GLU A 14 15.80 -10.47 -6.10
N ASP A 15 14.67 -11.10 -6.42
CA ASP A 15 13.92 -10.85 -7.65
C ASP A 15 12.40 -10.89 -7.42
N LEU A 16 11.82 -9.70 -7.23
CA LEU A 16 10.37 -9.52 -7.02
C LEU A 16 9.55 -9.79 -8.29
N LYS A 17 10.16 -9.71 -9.48
CA LYS A 17 9.51 -9.88 -10.79
C LYS A 17 9.69 -11.28 -11.36
N MET A 18 10.40 -12.17 -10.66
CA MET A 18 10.65 -13.56 -11.04
C MET A 18 9.41 -14.23 -11.65
N ASN A 19 9.52 -15.00 -12.72
CA ASN A 19 8.34 -15.67 -13.25
C ASN A 19 7.88 -16.82 -12.33
N HIS A 20 6.57 -17.11 -12.29
CA HIS A 20 6.00 -18.21 -11.50
C HIS A 20 6.52 -19.59 -11.93
N ALA A 21 6.78 -19.79 -13.23
CA ALA A 21 7.37 -21.01 -13.77
C ALA A 21 8.82 -21.19 -13.26
N THR A 22 9.62 -20.13 -13.33
CA THR A 22 10.99 -20.11 -12.80
C THR A 22 11.01 -20.39 -11.30
N PHE A 23 10.11 -19.75 -10.54
CA PHE A 23 10.00 -19.98 -9.10
C PHE A 23 9.59 -21.41 -8.78
N ARG A 24 8.66 -22.00 -9.55
CA ARG A 24 8.26 -23.41 -9.42
C ARG A 24 9.46 -24.33 -9.64
N ASN A 25 10.25 -24.09 -10.68
CA ASN A 25 11.43 -24.90 -10.98
C ASN A 25 12.45 -24.84 -9.84
N ILE A 26 12.73 -23.64 -9.32
CA ILE A 26 13.63 -23.46 -8.16
C ILE A 26 13.12 -24.23 -6.94
N LEU A 27 11.81 -24.15 -6.65
CA LEU A 27 11.22 -24.90 -5.54
C LEU A 27 11.33 -26.41 -5.76
N SER A 28 10.98 -26.90 -6.94
CA SER A 28 11.02 -28.33 -7.24
C SER A 28 12.44 -28.89 -7.19
N SER A 29 13.43 -28.16 -7.71
CA SER A 29 14.84 -28.54 -7.67
C SER A 29 15.43 -28.53 -6.26
N SER A 30 15.01 -27.60 -5.40
CA SER A 30 15.55 -27.50 -4.04
C SER A 30 14.89 -28.46 -3.05
N LEU A 31 13.64 -28.84 -3.29
CA LEU A 31 12.89 -29.78 -2.45
C LEU A 31 12.93 -31.22 -2.96
N ASN A 32 13.47 -31.45 -4.17
CA ASN A 32 13.42 -32.73 -4.89
C ASN A 32 11.99 -33.30 -5.01
N ILE A 33 10.97 -32.44 -5.06
CA ILE A 33 9.55 -32.81 -5.14
C ILE A 33 8.88 -31.92 -6.17
N GLU A 34 7.92 -32.46 -6.94
CA GLU A 34 7.13 -31.64 -7.84
C GLU A 34 6.13 -30.76 -7.06
N VAL A 35 6.35 -29.45 -7.03
CA VAL A 35 5.45 -28.52 -6.34
C VAL A 35 4.35 -28.05 -7.27
N ALA A 36 3.07 -28.26 -6.91
CA ALA A 36 1.94 -27.81 -7.73
C ALA A 36 1.96 -26.29 -8.05
N LYS A 37 1.47 -25.92 -9.24
CA LYS A 37 1.42 -24.51 -9.72
C LYS A 37 0.73 -23.59 -8.72
N TYR A 38 -0.41 -24.02 -8.18
CA TYR A 38 -1.22 -23.21 -7.27
C TYR A 38 -0.53 -23.01 -5.92
N THR A 39 0.15 -24.04 -5.41
CA THR A 39 0.93 -23.97 -4.16
C THR A 39 2.06 -22.95 -4.29
N THR A 40 2.77 -22.98 -5.41
CA THR A 40 3.83 -22.02 -5.77
C THR A 40 3.29 -20.60 -5.85
N TYR A 41 2.17 -20.39 -6.55
CA TYR A 41 1.51 -19.09 -6.64
C TYR A 41 1.15 -18.54 -5.25
N ARG A 42 0.53 -19.37 -4.39
CA ARG A 42 0.14 -18.98 -3.03
C ARG A 42 1.35 -18.68 -2.14
N ALA A 43 2.42 -19.47 -2.26
CA ALA A 43 3.66 -19.24 -1.50
C ALA A 43 4.31 -17.92 -1.91
N ARG A 44 4.42 -17.65 -3.21
CA ARG A 44 4.94 -16.38 -3.73
C ARG A 44 4.09 -15.19 -3.25
N LYS A 45 2.77 -15.28 -3.38
CA LYS A 45 1.85 -14.22 -2.93
C LYS A 45 2.01 -13.95 -1.43
N ALA A 46 2.10 -14.99 -0.61
CA ALA A 46 2.33 -14.85 0.82
C ALA A 46 3.69 -14.21 1.13
N ALA A 47 4.76 -14.57 0.40
CA ALA A 47 6.07 -13.97 0.58
C ALA A 47 6.08 -12.49 0.17
N LEU A 48 5.45 -12.13 -0.94
CA LEU A 48 5.29 -10.73 -1.36
C LEU A 48 4.53 -9.91 -0.33
N ASN A 49 3.47 -10.47 0.26
CA ASN A 49 2.75 -9.83 1.36
C ASN A 49 3.63 -9.63 2.61
N LEU A 50 4.53 -10.57 2.91
CA LEU A 50 5.50 -10.40 4.01
C LEU A 50 6.57 -9.35 3.71
N ILE A 51 6.97 -9.20 2.45
CA ILE A 51 8.00 -8.24 2.03
C ILE A 51 7.44 -6.82 2.00
N HIS A 52 6.30 -6.62 1.36
CA HIS A 52 5.69 -5.29 1.23
C HIS A 52 4.88 -4.88 2.47
N GLY A 53 4.61 -5.83 3.38
CA GLY A 53 3.66 -5.65 4.47
C GLY A 53 2.22 -5.83 3.98
N HIS A 54 1.29 -5.99 4.91
CA HIS A 54 -0.12 -6.08 4.54
C HIS A 54 -0.59 -4.69 4.11
N HIS A 55 -1.27 -4.59 2.96
CA HIS A 55 -1.82 -3.30 2.51
C HIS A 55 -2.68 -2.63 3.60
N MET A 56 -3.38 -3.42 4.41
CA MET A 56 -4.14 -2.89 5.56
C MET A 56 -3.27 -2.18 6.60
N GLU A 57 -2.11 -2.75 6.96
CA GLU A 57 -1.19 -2.12 7.92
C GLU A 57 -0.62 -0.81 7.38
N GLN A 58 -0.35 -0.74 6.07
CA GLN A 58 0.07 0.51 5.43
C GLN A 58 -1.04 1.56 5.44
N PHE A 59 -2.30 1.13 5.29
CA PHE A 59 -3.46 2.01 5.35
C PHE A 59 -3.64 2.64 6.74
N ASP A 60 -3.45 1.87 7.81
CA ASP A 60 -3.59 2.40 9.18
C ASP A 60 -2.56 3.51 9.46
N ARG A 61 -1.38 3.44 8.85
CA ARG A 61 -0.35 4.48 8.98
C ARG A 61 -0.79 5.83 8.40
N ILE A 62 -1.74 5.86 7.47
CA ILE A 62 -2.24 7.11 6.89
C ILE A 62 -2.89 7.97 7.99
N TYR A 63 -3.61 7.37 8.93
CA TYR A 63 -4.22 8.12 10.05
C TYR A 63 -3.16 8.77 10.95
N ASN A 64 -2.12 8.02 11.30
CA ASN A 64 -1.00 8.54 12.09
C ASN A 64 -0.28 9.67 11.36
N TYR A 65 -0.08 9.53 10.05
CA TYR A 65 0.49 10.58 9.22
C TYR A 65 -0.39 11.84 9.20
N CYS A 66 -1.70 11.69 9.00
CA CYS A 66 -2.63 12.82 9.03
C CYS A 66 -2.62 13.54 10.38
N ALA A 67 -2.56 12.80 11.49
CA ALA A 67 -2.46 13.35 12.83
C ALA A 67 -1.15 14.13 13.03
N GLU A 68 -0.02 13.57 12.59
CA GLU A 68 1.29 14.22 12.72
C GLU A 68 1.39 15.49 11.87
N VAL A 69 0.83 15.49 10.66
CA VAL A 69 0.77 16.68 9.80
C VAL A 69 -0.02 17.80 10.47
N LYS A 70 -1.18 17.49 11.06
CA LYS A 70 -1.98 18.45 11.85
C LYS A 70 -1.26 18.94 13.10
N ARG A 71 -0.52 18.05 13.78
CA ARG A 71 0.24 18.40 14.98
C ARG A 71 1.33 19.44 14.67
N LYS A 72 2.03 19.29 13.54
CA LYS A 72 3.08 20.23 13.12
C LYS A 72 2.55 21.50 12.46
N ASN A 73 1.39 21.43 11.80
CA ASN A 73 0.75 22.54 11.09
C ASN A 73 -0.71 22.60 11.51
N PRO A 74 -1.03 23.28 12.63
CA PRO A 74 -2.41 23.31 13.17
C PRO A 74 -3.45 23.86 12.18
N ASP A 75 -3.01 24.68 11.24
CA ASP A 75 -3.79 25.33 10.18
C ASP A 75 -4.05 24.43 8.96
N VAL A 76 -3.44 23.24 8.89
CA VAL A 76 -3.58 22.33 7.75
C VAL A 76 -4.97 21.69 7.70
N LYS A 77 -5.65 21.83 6.56
CA LYS A 77 -6.86 21.06 6.27
C LYS A 77 -6.45 19.72 5.69
N CYS A 78 -6.68 18.64 6.45
CA CYS A 78 -6.45 17.28 6.02
C CYS A 78 -7.78 16.55 5.79
N VAL A 79 -7.96 15.97 4.60
CA VAL A 79 -9.15 15.21 4.22
C VAL A 79 -8.72 13.83 3.75
N LEU A 80 -9.18 12.78 4.45
CA LEU A 80 -9.07 11.39 4.04
C LEU A 80 -10.47 10.88 3.70
N ARG A 81 -10.70 10.48 2.46
CA ARG A 81 -11.97 9.89 2.00
C ARG A 81 -11.77 8.42 1.67
N LEU A 82 -12.64 7.60 2.24
CA LEU A 82 -12.68 6.16 2.02
C LEU A 82 -14.03 5.75 1.47
N ARG A 83 -14.03 4.83 0.49
CA ARG A 83 -15.24 4.23 -0.06
C ARG A 83 -15.54 2.92 0.67
N PRO A 84 -16.78 2.68 1.12
CA PRO A 84 -17.18 1.35 1.60
C PRO A 84 -17.16 0.35 0.43
N THR A 85 -16.57 -0.83 0.63
CA THR A 85 -16.71 -1.92 -0.35
C THR A 85 -17.99 -2.70 -0.06
N PHE A 86 -18.88 -2.74 -1.05
CA PHE A 86 -20.18 -3.40 -0.94
C PHE A 86 -20.11 -4.94 -1.04
N TRP A 87 -18.94 -5.52 -1.30
CA TRP A 87 -18.77 -6.96 -1.58
C TRP A 87 -18.18 -7.76 -0.41
N ALA A 88 -17.98 -7.13 0.75
CA ALA A 88 -17.44 -7.80 1.92
C ALA A 88 -18.59 -8.26 2.82
N CYS A 89 -18.96 -9.55 2.76
CA CYS A 89 -19.97 -10.18 3.62
C CYS A 89 -19.54 -10.36 5.09
N ASN A 90 -18.55 -9.60 5.57
CA ASN A 90 -18.00 -9.73 6.91
C ASN A 90 -17.83 -8.31 7.49
N GLU A 91 -17.97 -8.16 8.81
CA GLU A 91 -17.77 -6.90 9.57
C GLU A 91 -16.46 -6.16 9.24
N MET A 92 -15.50 -6.86 8.65
CA MET A 92 -14.28 -6.31 8.06
C MET A 92 -14.55 -5.71 6.66
N ALA A 93 -15.52 -4.81 6.54
CA ALA A 93 -15.76 -4.07 5.31
C ALA A 93 -14.49 -3.29 4.93
N ARG A 94 -13.75 -3.78 3.92
CA ARG A 94 -12.46 -3.21 3.53
C ARG A 94 -12.70 -1.84 2.93
N LYS A 95 -12.40 -0.78 3.68
CA LYS A 95 -12.52 0.59 3.18
C LYS A 95 -11.49 0.82 2.07
N GLN A 96 -11.94 1.10 0.85
CA GLN A 96 -11.06 1.39 -0.27
C GLN A 96 -10.60 2.85 -0.19
N PHE A 97 -9.31 3.11 -0.33
CA PHE A 97 -8.79 4.48 -0.44
C PHE A 97 -9.41 5.18 -1.64
N GLN A 98 -9.86 6.42 -1.43
CA GLN A 98 -10.29 7.27 -2.52
C GLN A 98 -9.36 8.48 -2.68
N ILE A 99 -9.26 9.30 -1.63
CA ILE A 99 -8.52 10.57 -1.67
C ILE A 99 -7.84 10.81 -0.34
N LEU A 100 -6.59 11.30 -0.40
CA LEU A 100 -5.91 11.99 0.68
C LEU A 100 -5.53 13.39 0.17
N TYR A 101 -6.01 14.41 0.86
CA TYR A 101 -5.81 15.80 0.47
C TYR A 101 -5.31 16.62 1.66
N PHE A 102 -4.35 17.52 1.39
CA PHE A 102 -3.81 18.48 2.34
C PHE A 102 -3.88 19.88 1.75
N SER A 103 -4.35 20.84 2.53
CA SER A 103 -4.23 22.27 2.25
C SER A 103 -3.56 22.93 3.43
N PHE A 104 -2.31 23.37 3.22
CA PHE A 104 -1.54 24.09 4.22
C PHE A 104 -2.00 25.55 4.24
N GLY A 105 -2.27 26.09 5.42
CA GLY A 105 -2.77 27.47 5.55
C GLY A 105 -1.77 28.46 4.99
N ALA A 106 -0.47 28.31 5.29
CA ALA A 106 0.58 29.14 4.69
C ALA A 106 0.55 29.20 3.15
N CYS A 107 0.32 28.08 2.46
CA CYS A 107 0.23 28.05 1.00
C CYS A 107 -1.08 28.69 0.50
N ARG A 108 -2.19 28.45 1.20
CA ARG A 108 -3.48 29.08 0.89
C ARG A 108 -3.38 30.59 1.04
N ASP A 109 -2.86 31.05 2.16
CA ASP A 109 -2.79 32.46 2.53
C ASP A 109 -1.79 33.19 1.63
N GLY A 110 -0.61 32.60 1.39
CA GLY A 110 0.35 33.15 0.42
C GLY A 110 -0.21 33.26 -1.00
N PHE A 111 -1.01 32.30 -1.45
CA PHE A 111 -1.68 32.40 -2.75
C PHE A 111 -2.72 33.51 -2.77
N LEU A 112 -3.56 33.63 -1.72
CA LEU A 112 -4.60 34.65 -1.65
C LEU A 112 -4.03 36.07 -1.59
N GLU A 113 -2.99 36.28 -0.79
CA GLU A 113 -2.39 37.59 -0.58
C GLU A 113 -1.46 38.01 -1.73
N ALA A 114 -0.64 37.10 -2.25
CA ALA A 114 0.40 37.45 -3.23
C ALA A 114 0.03 37.07 -4.67
N CYS A 115 -0.55 35.90 -4.92
CA CYS A 115 -0.69 35.39 -6.30
C CYS A 115 -2.05 35.70 -6.94
N ARG A 116 -3.14 35.65 -6.16
CA ARG A 116 -4.51 35.81 -6.64
C ARG A 116 -4.79 37.16 -7.31
N PRO A 117 -4.28 38.31 -6.83
CA PRO A 117 -4.48 39.60 -7.49
C PRO A 117 -3.92 39.67 -8.92
N TYR A 118 -2.92 38.86 -9.26
CA TYR A 118 -2.29 38.84 -10.58
C TYR A 118 -2.91 37.83 -11.55
N LEU A 119 -3.75 36.92 -11.05
CA LEU A 119 -4.42 35.89 -11.83
C LEU A 119 -5.86 36.26 -12.20
N SER A 120 -6.41 37.31 -11.59
CA SER A 120 -7.61 37.96 -12.10
C SER A 120 -7.28 38.68 -13.40
N TRP A 121 -7.68 38.08 -14.51
CA TRP A 121 -7.91 38.80 -15.76
C TRP A 121 -9.17 39.65 -15.58
N ASP A 122 -9.06 40.91 -15.97
CA ASP A 122 -10.17 41.82 -16.26
C ASP A 122 -11.09 41.29 -17.38
#